data_AF-A0A453EU28-F1
#
_entry.id   AF-A0A453EU28-F1
#
_cell.length_a   1.000
_cell.length_b   1.000
_cell.length_c   1.000
_cell.angle_alpha   90.00
_cell.angle_beta   90.00
_cell.angle_gamma   90.00
#
_symmetry.space_group_name_H-M   'P 1'
#
loop_
_entity.id
_entity.type
_entity.pdbx_description
1 polymer ?
#
loop_
_entity_poly.entity_id
_entity_poly.type
_entity_poly.pdbx_seq_one_letter_code
_entity_poly.pdbx_strand_id
1 'polypeptide(L)'
;FQRCPSVSGVEGTIDSHLRVLGEQERWTIEVLLRMLTELLPFIHQKAIETCPSIDPSENYISESSLKLYATGETEWSAFEWMHTECLPDLIKLACLLPAKEDSLRTVITKYLLAVSGRYGKDYLEHIMLPVFLIAAGDIDSGDFTYFPLSIQSKVRGFRPKTSVAEKIAIICVLPLLLSGILGSPSSRQQLEEYLRKLLIQNTKDGSFSMHHTAEIIDAIRFLCIFEEHHGVIFHILWEMVVSSDTNLKTSAAALLKALVPYVGVKVASTHVLPALITLGSDQNSA
;
A
#
# COMPACT_ATOMS: atom_id res chain seq x y z
N PHE A 1 -1.76 45.85 -32.01
CA PHE A 1 -1.34 44.46 -31.71
C PHE A 1 -2.56 43.59 -31.61
N GLN A 2 -2.79 42.82 -32.68
CA GLN A 2 -3.88 41.90 -32.90
C GLN A 2 -3.69 40.70 -31.95
N ARG A 3 -4.70 40.33 -31.16
CA ARG A 3 -4.64 39.10 -30.35
C ARG A 3 -4.49 37.93 -31.31
N CYS A 4 -3.43 37.15 -31.15
CA CYS A 4 -3.32 35.83 -31.78
C CYS A 4 -4.56 35.00 -31.39
N PRO A 5 -5.18 34.26 -32.31
CA PRO A 5 -6.17 33.26 -31.93
C PRO A 5 -5.49 32.19 -31.09
N SER A 6 -6.18 31.71 -30.05
CA SER A 6 -5.76 30.58 -29.24
C SER A 6 -5.60 29.35 -30.13
N VAL A 7 -4.36 28.88 -30.28
CA VAL A 7 -4.05 27.56 -30.85
C VAL A 7 -4.50 26.50 -29.85
N SER A 8 -5.78 26.16 -29.86
CA SER A 8 -6.31 24.99 -29.16
C SER A 8 -7.58 24.52 -29.85
N GLY A 9 -7.42 23.92 -31.04
CA GLY A 9 -8.50 23.24 -31.75
C GLY A 9 -8.85 21.89 -31.12
N VAL A 10 -9.05 21.84 -29.80
CA VAL A 10 -9.37 20.60 -29.05
C VAL A 10 -10.67 20.74 -28.25
N GLU A 11 -11.26 21.93 -28.12
CA GLU A 11 -12.61 22.07 -27.55
C GLU A 11 -13.65 21.53 -28.55
N GLY A 12 -14.18 20.34 -28.26
CA GLY A 12 -15.24 19.69 -29.04
C GLY A 12 -14.85 18.37 -29.71
N THR A 13 -13.63 17.87 -29.54
CA THR A 13 -13.21 16.55 -30.06
C THR A 13 -13.68 15.41 -29.16
N ILE A 14 -13.71 14.18 -29.69
CA ILE A 14 -14.04 12.97 -28.91
C ILE A 14 -13.08 12.84 -27.71
N ASP A 15 -11.80 13.17 -27.89
CA ASP A 15 -10.79 13.13 -26.82
C ASP A 15 -11.09 14.12 -25.69
N SER A 16 -11.62 15.31 -25.98
CA SER A 16 -12.02 16.26 -24.93
C SER A 16 -13.23 15.74 -24.14
N HIS A 17 -14.16 15.07 -24.80
CA HIS A 17 -15.32 14.45 -24.14
C HIS A 17 -14.92 13.25 -23.28
N LEU A 18 -14.05 12.37 -23.78
CA LEU A 18 -13.51 11.24 -23.02
C LEU A 18 -12.73 11.71 -21.79
N ARG A 19 -11.96 12.80 -21.92
CA ARG A 19 -11.26 13.41 -20.78
C ARG A 19 -12.24 13.93 -19.73
N VAL A 20 -13.29 14.66 -20.14
CA VAL A 20 -14.31 15.18 -19.20
C VAL A 20 -15.03 14.03 -18.49
N LEU A 21 -15.40 12.96 -19.22
CA LEU A 21 -16.02 11.77 -18.62
C LEU A 21 -15.07 11.09 -17.62
N GLY A 22 -13.79 10.91 -17.97
CA GLY A 22 -12.79 10.34 -17.06
C GLY A 22 -12.55 11.20 -15.82
N GLU A 23 -12.55 12.54 -15.97
CA GLU A 23 -12.49 13.46 -14.82
C GLU A 23 -13.74 13.32 -13.95
N GLN A 24 -14.94 13.25 -14.52
CA GLN A 24 -16.19 13.07 -13.78
C GLN A 24 -16.26 11.75 -13.01
N GLU A 25 -15.83 10.65 -13.62
CA GLU A 25 -15.72 9.34 -12.94
C GLU A 25 -14.74 9.41 -11.77
N ARG A 26 -13.56 10.04 -11.97
CA ARG A 26 -12.57 10.26 -10.91
C ARG A 26 -13.14 11.06 -9.74
N TRP A 27 -13.85 12.15 -10.02
CA TRP A 27 -14.55 12.93 -8.99
C TRP A 27 -15.57 12.10 -8.22
N THR A 28 -16.30 11.22 -8.91
CA THR A 28 -17.29 10.34 -8.30
C THR A 28 -16.63 9.35 -7.34
N ILE A 29 -15.54 8.70 -7.76
CA ILE A 29 -14.78 7.79 -6.90
C ILE A 29 -14.22 8.52 -5.67
N GLU A 30 -13.66 9.72 -5.88
CA GLU A 30 -13.12 10.51 -4.78
C GLU A 30 -14.20 10.88 -3.75
N VAL A 31 -15.39 11.27 -4.20
CA VAL A 31 -16.53 11.56 -3.31
C VAL A 31 -16.96 10.31 -2.54
N LEU A 32 -17.06 9.15 -3.19
CA LEU A 32 -17.41 7.89 -2.52
C LEU A 32 -16.39 7.51 -1.45
N LEU A 33 -15.09 7.64 -1.73
CA LEU A 33 -14.03 7.36 -0.76
C LEU A 33 -14.07 8.32 0.45
N ARG A 34 -14.38 9.60 0.21
CA ARG A 34 -14.58 10.57 1.30
C ARG A 34 -15.81 10.22 2.13
N MET A 35 -16.94 9.88 1.49
CA MET A 35 -18.15 9.42 2.19
C MET A 35 -17.86 8.18 3.05
N LEU A 36 -17.10 7.22 2.53
CA LEU A 36 -16.69 6.04 3.29
C LEU A 36 -15.86 6.41 4.52
N THR A 37 -14.96 7.40 4.39
CA THR A 37 -14.15 7.92 5.51
C THR A 37 -15.03 8.61 6.56
N GLU A 38 -16.02 9.40 6.15
CA GLU A 38 -16.98 10.05 7.06
C GLU A 38 -17.90 9.04 7.77
N LEU A 39 -18.19 7.90 7.14
CA LEU A 39 -19.01 6.84 7.74
C LEU A 39 -18.22 5.92 8.69
N LEU A 40 -16.89 5.90 8.59
CA LEU A 40 -16.02 5.05 9.39
C LEU A 40 -16.26 5.11 10.91
N PRO A 41 -16.49 6.28 11.56
CA PRO A 41 -16.77 6.35 12.99
C PRO A 41 -18.04 5.57 13.37
N PHE A 42 -19.08 5.60 12.52
CA PHE A 42 -20.34 4.90 12.77
C PHE A 42 -20.19 3.39 12.59
N ILE A 43 -19.42 2.97 11.58
CA ILE A 43 -19.12 1.55 11.34
C ILE A 43 -18.31 0.99 12.51
N HIS A 44 -17.28 1.72 12.94
CA HIS A 44 -16.46 1.36 14.10
C HIS A 44 -17.29 1.28 15.37
N GLN A 45 -18.10 2.30 15.66
CA GLN A 45 -18.99 2.31 16.83
C GLN A 45 -19.91 1.09 16.83
N LYS A 46 -20.47 0.75 15.66
CA LYS A 46 -21.34 -0.41 15.53
C LYS A 46 -20.59 -1.72 15.80
N ALA A 47 -19.35 -1.84 15.33
CA ALA A 47 -18.50 -2.99 15.61
C ALA A 47 -18.23 -3.12 17.11
N ILE A 48 -17.92 -2.02 17.82
CA ILE A 48 -17.70 -2.05 19.28
C ILE A 48 -18.97 -2.45 20.04
N GLU A 49 -20.13 -1.87 19.67
CA GLU A 49 -21.42 -2.19 20.33
C GLU A 49 -21.84 -3.66 20.20
N THR A 50 -21.47 -4.31 19.10
CA THR A 50 -21.77 -5.72 18.87
C THR A 50 -20.60 -6.64 19.22
N CYS A 51 -19.56 -6.13 19.89
CA CYS A 51 -18.40 -6.93 20.25
C CYS A 51 -18.80 -8.03 21.25
N PRO A 52 -18.45 -9.31 21.01
CA PRO A 52 -18.83 -10.43 21.88
C PRO A 52 -18.08 -10.43 23.23
N SER A 53 -17.01 -9.65 23.36
CA SER A 53 -16.26 -9.43 24.60
C SER A 53 -16.17 -7.94 24.87
N ILE A 54 -16.71 -7.44 25.98
CA ILE A 54 -16.55 -6.04 26.34
C ILE A 54 -16.03 -5.96 27.77
N ASP A 55 -14.81 -5.45 27.90
CA ASP A 55 -14.52 -4.49 28.96
C ASP A 55 -15.08 -3.13 28.48
N PRO A 56 -16.10 -2.55 29.15
CA PRO A 56 -16.79 -1.35 28.67
C PRO A 56 -15.90 -0.10 28.61
N SER A 57 -14.66 -0.21 29.05
CA SER A 57 -13.66 0.85 29.04
C SER A 57 -12.84 0.94 27.75
N GLU A 58 -12.88 -0.08 26.88
CA GLU A 58 -12.09 -0.10 25.64
C GLU A 58 -12.91 0.42 24.42
N ASN A 59 -12.40 1.45 23.76
CA ASN A 59 -12.93 1.99 22.50
C ASN A 59 -12.19 1.44 21.26
N TYR A 60 -11.50 0.32 21.40
CA TYR A 60 -10.75 -0.34 20.32
C TYR A 60 -10.93 -1.86 20.41
N ILE A 61 -10.49 -2.57 19.38
CA ILE A 61 -10.63 -4.03 19.32
C ILE A 61 -9.35 -4.67 19.83
N SER A 62 -9.45 -5.30 21.01
CA SER A 62 -8.34 -5.97 21.68
C SER A 62 -8.08 -7.37 21.14
N GLU A 63 -6.85 -7.85 21.32
CA GLU A 63 -6.41 -9.21 20.97
C GLU A 63 -7.32 -10.31 21.57
N SER A 64 -7.83 -10.13 22.79
CA SER A 64 -8.78 -11.06 23.44
C SER A 64 -10.09 -11.17 22.66
N SER A 65 -10.63 -10.04 22.20
CA SER A 65 -11.82 -9.98 21.37
C SER A 65 -11.59 -10.66 20.02
N LEU A 66 -10.41 -10.49 19.42
CA LEU A 66 -10.03 -11.17 18.17
C LEU A 66 -9.89 -12.69 18.37
N LYS A 67 -9.35 -13.15 19.50
CA LYS A 67 -9.27 -14.58 19.84
C LYS A 67 -10.65 -15.20 19.99
N LEU A 68 -11.58 -14.49 20.63
CA LEU A 68 -12.97 -14.94 20.75
C LEU A 68 -13.67 -14.96 19.39
N TYR A 69 -13.46 -13.93 18.57
CA TYR A 69 -13.94 -13.89 17.20
C TYR A 69 -13.44 -15.09 16.38
N ALA A 70 -12.14 -15.42 16.48
CA ALA A 70 -11.51 -16.51 15.74
C ALA A 70 -12.11 -17.90 16.01
N THR A 71 -12.79 -18.12 17.15
CA THR A 71 -13.49 -19.38 17.43
C THR A 71 -14.66 -19.63 16.47
N GLY A 72 -15.24 -18.56 15.91
CA GLY A 72 -16.42 -18.61 15.06
C GLY A 72 -17.71 -18.97 15.80
N GLU A 73 -17.71 -18.95 17.15
CA GLU A 73 -18.88 -19.26 17.97
C GLU A 73 -19.86 -18.09 18.10
N THR A 74 -19.41 -16.87 17.77
CA THR A 74 -20.22 -15.65 17.86
C THR A 74 -20.21 -14.91 16.53
N GLU A 75 -21.37 -14.40 16.10
CA GLU A 75 -21.47 -13.58 14.90
C GLU A 75 -21.09 -12.14 15.22
N TRP A 76 -20.16 -11.57 14.44
CA TRP A 76 -19.73 -10.18 14.61
C TRP A 76 -19.80 -9.42 13.28
N SER A 77 -20.99 -9.38 12.67
CA SER A 77 -21.17 -8.98 11.26
C SER A 77 -20.68 -7.56 10.94
N ALA A 78 -20.85 -6.59 11.85
CA ALA A 78 -20.37 -5.22 11.65
C ALA A 78 -18.83 -5.12 11.61
N PHE A 79 -18.15 -5.97 12.38
CA PHE A 79 -16.70 -6.12 12.34
C PHE A 79 -16.25 -6.90 11.11
N GLU A 80 -16.92 -8.04 10.83
CA GLU A 80 -16.62 -8.89 9.69
C GLU A 80 -16.75 -8.18 8.35
N TRP A 81 -17.76 -7.33 8.19
CA TRP A 81 -17.98 -6.56 6.96
C TRP A 81 -16.74 -5.78 6.53
N MET A 82 -15.93 -5.30 7.49
CA MET A 82 -14.72 -4.55 7.17
C MET A 82 -13.71 -5.38 6.37
N HIS A 83 -13.34 -6.58 6.83
CA HIS A 83 -12.33 -7.42 6.16
C HIS A 83 -12.89 -8.46 5.18
N THR A 84 -14.21 -8.61 5.10
CA THR A 84 -14.86 -9.52 4.13
C THR A 84 -15.44 -8.83 2.91
N GLU A 85 -15.83 -7.54 3.03
CA GLU A 85 -16.45 -6.79 1.94
C GLU A 85 -15.70 -5.47 1.67
N CYS A 86 -15.56 -4.60 2.69
CA CYS A 86 -15.02 -3.24 2.53
C CYS A 86 -13.56 -3.21 2.03
N LEU A 87 -12.62 -3.82 2.78
CA LEU A 87 -11.21 -3.86 2.37
C LEU A 87 -11.02 -4.60 1.03
N PRO A 88 -11.67 -5.75 0.78
CA PRO A 88 -11.63 -6.40 -0.52
C PRO A 88 -12.13 -5.54 -1.68
N ASP A 89 -13.22 -4.78 -1.49
CA ASP A 89 -13.74 -3.89 -2.53
C ASP A 89 -12.83 -2.67 -2.76
N LEU A 90 -12.15 -2.17 -1.73
CA LEU A 90 -11.10 -1.16 -1.89
C LEU A 90 -9.89 -1.70 -2.66
N ILE A 91 -9.49 -2.95 -2.41
CA ILE A 91 -8.43 -3.62 -3.18
C ILE A 91 -8.85 -3.75 -4.64
N LYS A 92 -10.08 -4.21 -4.92
CA LYS A 92 -10.61 -4.30 -6.29
C LYS A 92 -10.62 -2.92 -6.96
N LEU A 93 -11.10 -1.89 -6.26
CA LEU A 93 -11.12 -0.51 -6.76
C LEU A 93 -9.70 -0.07 -7.13
N ALA A 94 -8.72 -0.27 -6.25
CA ALA A 94 -7.32 0.08 -6.51
C ALA A 94 -6.75 -0.64 -7.74
N CYS A 95 -7.14 -1.89 -7.97
CA CYS A 95 -6.77 -2.66 -9.16
C CYS A 95 -7.43 -2.17 -10.46
N LEU A 96 -8.52 -1.42 -10.38
CA LEU A 96 -9.19 -0.79 -11.52
C LEU A 96 -8.63 0.61 -11.84
N LEU A 97 -7.87 1.21 -10.92
CA LEU A 97 -7.27 2.52 -11.14
C LEU A 97 -6.09 2.43 -12.12
N PRO A 98 -5.90 3.43 -13.00
CA PRO A 98 -4.67 3.54 -13.80
C PRO A 98 -3.43 3.49 -12.90
N ALA A 99 -2.35 2.83 -13.33
CA ALA A 99 -1.15 2.63 -12.52
C ALA A 99 -0.53 3.93 -11.97
N LYS A 100 -0.71 5.05 -12.67
CA LYS A 100 -0.19 6.38 -12.30
C LYS A 100 -1.16 7.25 -11.49
N GLU A 101 -2.35 6.74 -11.18
CA GLU A 101 -3.36 7.48 -10.42
C GLU A 101 -3.01 7.51 -8.93
N ASP A 102 -2.03 8.34 -8.57
CA ASP A 102 -1.53 8.46 -7.21
C ASP A 102 -2.55 9.11 -6.28
N SER A 103 -3.36 10.06 -6.78
CA SER A 103 -4.24 10.85 -5.93
C SER A 103 -5.30 10.00 -5.25
N LEU A 104 -6.00 9.15 -6.01
CA LEU A 104 -7.01 8.24 -5.46
C LEU A 104 -6.37 7.17 -4.59
N ARG A 105 -5.18 6.66 -4.95
CA ARG A 105 -4.43 5.74 -4.09
C ARG A 105 -4.06 6.41 -2.76
N THR A 106 -3.66 7.67 -2.75
CA THR A 106 -3.40 8.43 -1.51
C THR A 106 -4.66 8.56 -0.66
N VAL A 107 -5.84 8.77 -1.27
CA VAL A 107 -7.11 8.79 -0.53
C VAL A 107 -7.41 7.41 0.08
N ILE A 108 -7.23 6.32 -0.68
CA ILE A 108 -7.39 4.95 -0.16
C ILE A 108 -6.40 4.69 0.99
N THR A 109 -5.12 5.03 0.83
CA THR A 109 -4.10 4.92 1.89
C THR A 109 -4.52 5.64 3.17
N LYS A 110 -4.98 6.89 3.06
CA LYS A 110 -5.46 7.67 4.21
C LYS A 110 -6.66 7.02 4.90
N TYR A 111 -7.59 6.44 4.12
CA TYR A 111 -8.70 5.67 4.67
C TYR A 111 -8.21 4.44 5.44
N LEU A 112 -7.27 3.66 4.89
CA LEU A 112 -6.69 2.48 5.56
C LEU A 112 -6.00 2.86 6.88
N LEU A 113 -5.24 3.96 6.89
CA LEU A 113 -4.63 4.49 8.12
C LEU A 113 -5.69 4.97 9.14
N ALA A 114 -6.81 5.51 8.68
CA ALA A 114 -7.92 5.90 9.55
C ALA A 114 -8.63 4.67 10.16
N VAL A 115 -8.77 3.59 9.39
CA VAL A 115 -9.31 2.31 9.89
C VAL A 115 -8.39 1.75 10.97
N SER A 116 -7.09 1.63 10.71
CA SER A 116 -6.13 1.10 11.68
C SER A 116 -6.04 1.95 12.95
N GLY A 117 -6.06 3.28 12.81
CA GLY A 117 -6.05 4.20 13.94
C GLY A 117 -7.31 4.11 14.83
N ARG A 118 -8.45 3.72 14.28
CA ARG A 118 -9.71 3.55 15.05
C ARG A 118 -9.85 2.16 15.63
N TYR A 119 -9.66 1.12 14.82
CA TYR A 119 -9.83 -0.26 15.24
C TYR A 119 -8.71 -0.73 16.17
N GLY A 120 -7.54 -0.11 16.10
CA GLY A 120 -6.40 -0.37 16.99
C GLY A 120 -5.32 -1.24 16.35
N LYS A 121 -4.21 -1.36 17.08
CA LYS A 121 -3.00 -2.07 16.63
C LYS A 121 -3.26 -3.56 16.39
N ASP A 122 -4.00 -4.21 17.28
CA ASP A 122 -4.27 -5.65 17.17
C ASP A 122 -5.07 -5.95 15.89
N TYR A 123 -6.04 -5.10 15.54
CA TYR A 123 -6.77 -5.23 14.28
C TYR A 123 -5.88 -5.02 13.05
N LEU A 124 -5.00 -4.03 13.09
CA LEU A 124 -4.03 -3.78 12.01
C LEU A 124 -3.14 -5.01 11.78
N GLU A 125 -2.54 -5.54 12.85
CA GLU A 125 -1.55 -6.62 12.76
C GLU A 125 -2.19 -7.98 12.44
N HIS A 126 -3.34 -8.27 13.03
CA HIS A 126 -3.94 -9.60 12.96
C HIS A 126 -5.04 -9.75 11.91
N ILE A 127 -5.60 -8.64 11.40
CA ILE A 127 -6.68 -8.69 10.41
C ILE A 127 -6.30 -7.96 9.12
N MET A 128 -5.97 -6.66 9.19
CA MET A 128 -5.70 -5.89 7.97
C MET A 128 -4.43 -6.38 7.26
N LEU A 129 -3.34 -6.59 8.00
CA LEU A 129 -2.06 -7.01 7.44
C LEU A 129 -2.15 -8.35 6.69
N PRO A 130 -2.72 -9.44 7.25
CA PRO A 130 -2.89 -10.70 6.53
C PRO A 130 -3.72 -10.59 5.24
N VAL A 131 -4.78 -9.77 5.25
CA VAL A 131 -5.62 -9.52 4.05
C VAL A 131 -4.79 -8.90 2.93
N PHE A 132 -4.01 -7.86 3.23
CA PHE A 132 -3.19 -7.18 2.24
C PHE A 132 -1.95 -7.97 1.81
N LEU A 133 -1.34 -8.74 2.71
CA LEU A 133 -0.23 -9.64 2.36
C LEU A 133 -0.67 -10.71 1.35
N ILE A 134 -1.81 -11.38 1.59
CA ILE A 134 -2.34 -12.35 0.62
C ILE A 134 -2.71 -11.67 -0.71
N ALA A 135 -3.38 -10.53 -0.66
CA ALA A 135 -3.79 -9.82 -1.86
C ALA A 135 -2.59 -9.30 -2.68
N ALA A 136 -1.48 -8.97 -2.02
CA ALA A 136 -0.21 -8.60 -2.65
C ALA A 136 0.59 -9.81 -3.20
N GLY A 137 0.18 -11.05 -2.87
CA GLY A 137 0.85 -12.28 -3.29
C GLY A 137 1.91 -12.80 -2.32
N ASP A 138 2.09 -12.21 -1.14
CA ASP A 138 3.04 -12.68 -0.11
C ASP A 138 2.34 -13.62 0.90
N ILE A 139 2.01 -14.82 0.44
CA ILE A 139 1.18 -15.78 1.21
C ILE A 139 1.90 -16.31 2.45
N ASP A 140 3.22 -16.51 2.37
CA ASP A 140 4.00 -17.13 3.45
C ASP A 140 4.15 -16.23 4.68
N SER A 141 3.78 -14.95 4.55
CA SER A 141 3.89 -13.96 5.63
C SER A 141 2.56 -13.70 6.36
N GLY A 142 1.44 -14.26 5.89
CA GLY A 142 0.12 -14.00 6.47
C GLY A 142 -0.22 -14.95 7.62
N ASP A 143 -0.42 -14.39 8.82
CA ASP A 143 -1.00 -15.12 9.96
C ASP A 143 -2.54 -15.07 9.92
N PHE A 144 -3.19 -16.23 9.87
CA PHE A 144 -4.65 -16.36 9.82
C PHE A 144 -5.28 -16.85 11.12
N THR A 145 -4.50 -16.96 12.19
CA THR A 145 -4.97 -17.47 13.50
C THR A 145 -6.15 -16.70 14.07
N TYR A 146 -6.29 -15.42 13.72
CA TYR A 146 -7.36 -14.53 14.19
C TYR A 146 -8.61 -14.51 13.29
N PHE A 147 -8.68 -15.39 12.30
CA PHE A 147 -9.85 -15.51 11.42
C PHE A 147 -10.62 -16.81 11.70
N PRO A 148 -11.95 -16.77 11.81
CA PRO A 148 -12.79 -17.96 11.74
C PRO A 148 -12.50 -18.76 10.46
N LEU A 149 -12.59 -20.09 10.55
CA LEU A 149 -12.33 -20.99 9.41
C LEU A 149 -13.17 -20.65 8.17
N SER A 150 -14.44 -20.25 8.38
CA SER A 150 -15.34 -19.81 7.31
C SER A 150 -14.78 -18.59 6.56
N ILE A 151 -14.20 -17.63 7.28
CA ILE A 151 -13.64 -16.40 6.73
C ILE A 151 -12.24 -16.61 6.14
N GLN A 152 -11.43 -17.50 6.71
CA GLN A 152 -10.10 -17.83 6.17
C GLN A 152 -10.19 -18.25 4.69
N SER A 153 -11.20 -19.05 4.33
CA SER A 153 -11.40 -19.49 2.95
C SER A 153 -11.64 -18.32 1.98
N LYS A 154 -12.43 -17.33 2.40
CA LYS A 154 -12.72 -16.10 1.64
C LYS A 154 -11.47 -15.25 1.48
N VAL A 155 -10.76 -14.98 2.57
CA VAL A 155 -9.55 -14.13 2.58
C VAL A 155 -8.43 -14.76 1.74
N ARG A 156 -8.22 -16.08 1.87
CA ARG A 156 -7.28 -16.81 1.01
C ARG A 156 -7.66 -16.78 -0.47
N GLY A 157 -8.95 -16.56 -0.77
CA GLY A 157 -9.45 -16.35 -2.12
C GLY A 157 -8.90 -15.10 -2.81
N PHE A 158 -8.39 -14.11 -2.07
CA PHE A 158 -7.78 -12.89 -2.63
C PHE A 158 -6.39 -13.12 -3.22
N ARG A 159 -5.79 -14.28 -2.99
CA ARG A 159 -4.50 -14.65 -3.55
C ARG A 159 -4.54 -14.54 -5.09
N PRO A 160 -3.60 -13.81 -5.72
CA PRO A 160 -3.41 -13.85 -7.17
C PRO A 160 -3.14 -15.28 -7.66
N LYS A 161 -3.83 -15.71 -8.71
CA LYS A 161 -3.76 -17.09 -9.24
C LYS A 161 -3.07 -17.22 -10.59
N THR A 162 -2.71 -16.09 -11.20
CA THR A 162 -2.09 -16.03 -12.53
C THR A 162 -0.96 -14.99 -12.49
N SER A 163 0.02 -15.14 -13.39
CA SER A 163 1.12 -14.17 -13.50
C SER A 163 0.64 -12.73 -13.80
N VAL A 164 -0.46 -12.60 -14.54
CA VAL A 164 -1.11 -11.30 -14.78
C VAL A 164 -1.70 -10.73 -13.49
N ALA A 165 -2.38 -11.56 -12.70
CA ALA A 165 -2.94 -11.14 -11.42
C ALA A 165 -1.83 -10.79 -10.40
N GLU A 166 -0.73 -11.54 -10.38
CA GLU A 166 0.44 -11.25 -9.54
C GLU A 166 1.05 -9.89 -9.90
N LYS A 167 1.23 -9.63 -11.20
CA LYS A 167 1.69 -8.32 -11.67
C LYS A 167 0.74 -7.19 -11.25
N ILE A 168 -0.58 -7.38 -11.41
CA ILE A 168 -1.57 -6.39 -10.98
C ILE A 168 -1.50 -6.15 -9.47
N ALA A 169 -1.33 -7.20 -8.68
CA ALA A 169 -1.18 -7.11 -7.22
C ALA A 169 0.03 -6.25 -6.82
N ILE A 170 1.17 -6.42 -7.50
CA ILE A 170 2.37 -5.58 -7.25
C ILE A 170 2.09 -4.12 -7.63
N ILE A 171 1.42 -3.86 -8.76
CA ILE A 171 1.14 -2.49 -9.21
C ILE A 171 0.13 -1.79 -8.30
N CYS A 172 -0.87 -2.52 -7.79
CA CYS A 172 -2.07 -1.90 -7.21
C CYS A 172 -2.20 -2.11 -5.71
N VAL A 173 -1.79 -3.27 -5.20
CA VAL A 173 -1.96 -3.65 -3.78
C VAL A 173 -0.71 -3.37 -2.98
N LEU A 174 0.48 -3.68 -3.51
CA LEU A 174 1.74 -3.44 -2.81
C LEU A 174 1.93 -1.96 -2.39
N PRO A 175 1.60 -0.94 -3.19
CA PRO A 175 1.68 0.45 -2.74
C PRO A 175 0.79 0.73 -1.52
N LEU A 176 -0.40 0.13 -1.46
CA LEU A 176 -1.34 0.26 -0.36
C LEU A 176 -0.89 -0.54 0.88
N LEU A 177 -0.34 -1.74 0.69
CA LEU A 177 0.28 -2.51 1.76
C LEU A 177 1.43 -1.72 2.42
N LEU A 178 2.32 -1.14 1.61
CA LEU A 178 3.47 -0.40 2.13
C LEU A 178 3.06 0.90 2.84
N SER A 179 2.14 1.67 2.27
CA SER A 179 1.81 3.02 2.78
C SER A 179 0.59 3.07 3.71
N GLY A 180 -0.41 2.20 3.49
CA GLY A 180 -1.69 2.21 4.21
C GLY A 180 -1.81 1.19 5.33
N ILE A 181 -0.95 0.17 5.32
CA ILE A 181 -0.94 -0.90 6.32
C ILE A 181 0.36 -0.83 7.13
N LEU A 182 1.48 -1.16 6.49
CA LEU A 182 2.81 -1.11 7.11
C LEU A 182 3.28 0.33 7.38
N GLY A 183 2.73 1.30 6.64
CA GLY A 183 2.96 2.73 6.84
C GLY A 183 2.29 3.31 8.10
N SER A 184 1.53 2.51 8.85
CA SER A 184 1.02 2.94 10.15
C SER A 184 2.16 3.37 11.09
N PRO A 185 2.00 4.43 11.91
CA PRO A 185 3.00 4.84 12.90
C PRO A 185 3.43 3.71 13.85
N SER A 186 2.54 2.75 14.13
CA SER A 186 2.81 1.59 14.99
C SER A 186 3.63 0.48 14.33
N SER A 187 3.80 0.50 13.01
CA SER A 187 4.34 -0.61 12.21
C SER A 187 5.68 -0.29 11.56
N ARG A 188 6.39 0.76 12.00
CA ARG A 188 7.68 1.19 11.41
C ARG A 188 8.71 0.06 11.30
N GLN A 189 8.83 -0.78 12.33
CA GLN A 189 9.77 -1.90 12.30
C GLN A 189 9.34 -2.98 11.29
N GLN A 190 8.05 -3.33 11.26
CA GLN A 190 7.49 -4.27 10.28
C GLN A 190 7.68 -3.75 8.84
N LEU A 191 7.50 -2.45 8.60
CA LEU A 191 7.76 -1.83 7.30
C LEU A 191 9.22 -1.98 6.89
N GLU A 192 10.16 -1.69 7.80
CA GLU A 192 11.59 -1.83 7.53
C GLU A 192 11.97 -3.29 7.23
N GLU A 193 11.51 -4.24 8.04
CA GLU A 193 11.73 -5.67 7.85
C GLU A 193 11.16 -6.15 6.50
N TYR A 194 9.93 -5.73 6.17
CA TYR A 194 9.28 -6.09 4.92
C TYR A 194 10.01 -5.50 3.71
N LEU A 195 10.42 -4.22 3.77
CA LEU A 195 11.19 -3.58 2.69
C LEU A 195 12.56 -4.24 2.51
N ARG A 196 13.23 -4.63 3.61
CA ARG A 196 14.50 -5.37 3.54
C ARG A 196 14.31 -6.74 2.90
N LYS A 197 13.24 -7.48 3.26
CA LYS A 197 12.86 -8.73 2.60
C LYS A 197 12.63 -8.50 1.10
N LEU A 198 11.83 -7.49 0.76
CA LEU A 198 11.44 -7.17 -0.62
C LEU A 198 12.62 -6.75 -1.51
N LEU A 199 13.50 -5.88 -1.01
CA LEU A 199 14.55 -5.24 -1.82
C LEU A 199 15.90 -5.96 -1.78
N ILE A 200 16.21 -6.67 -0.68
CA ILE A 200 17.50 -7.32 -0.49
C ILE A 200 17.37 -8.85 -0.58
N GLN A 201 16.40 -9.45 0.12
CA GLN A 201 16.34 -10.91 0.28
C GLN A 201 15.63 -11.63 -0.88
N ASN A 202 14.60 -11.02 -1.47
CA ASN A 202 13.82 -11.62 -2.57
C ASN A 202 14.58 -11.71 -3.91
N THR A 203 15.83 -11.26 -3.98
CA THR A 203 16.70 -11.47 -5.15
C THR A 203 17.10 -12.94 -5.35
N LYS A 204 16.77 -13.85 -4.42
CA LYS A 204 17.24 -15.25 -4.43
C LYS A 204 16.14 -16.33 -4.54
N ASP A 205 14.94 -16.16 -3.97
CA ASP A 205 13.98 -17.28 -3.78
C ASP A 205 12.50 -16.99 -4.12
N GLY A 206 12.22 -16.31 -5.24
CA GLY A 206 11.03 -16.64 -6.06
C GLY A 206 9.63 -16.15 -5.68
N SER A 207 9.37 -15.41 -4.58
CA SER A 207 8.02 -14.84 -4.36
C SER A 207 7.77 -13.54 -5.14
N PHE A 208 8.82 -12.75 -5.35
CA PHE A 208 8.86 -11.59 -6.24
C PHE A 208 10.11 -11.70 -7.11
N SER A 209 10.00 -12.49 -8.18
CA SER A 209 11.08 -12.68 -9.15
C SER A 209 11.72 -11.36 -9.60
N MET A 210 13.00 -11.41 -10.04
CA MET A 210 13.69 -10.34 -10.79
C MET A 210 12.90 -9.78 -11.99
N HIS A 211 11.77 -10.40 -12.39
CA HIS A 211 10.89 -9.94 -13.46
C HIS A 211 9.96 -8.76 -13.10
N HIS A 212 9.85 -8.36 -11.83
CA HIS A 212 8.94 -7.28 -11.39
C HIS A 212 9.63 -6.04 -10.82
N THR A 213 10.92 -5.86 -11.11
CA THR A 213 11.72 -4.76 -10.56
C THR A 213 11.10 -3.39 -10.83
N ALA A 214 10.53 -3.16 -12.02
CA ALA A 214 9.92 -1.88 -12.36
C ALA A 214 8.66 -1.59 -11.52
N GLU A 215 7.79 -2.60 -11.34
CA GLU A 215 6.56 -2.48 -10.56
C GLU A 215 6.86 -2.28 -9.07
N ILE A 216 7.89 -2.95 -8.55
CA ILE A 216 8.36 -2.75 -7.17
C ILE A 216 8.91 -1.32 -7.00
N ILE A 217 9.74 -0.85 -7.94
CA ILE A 217 10.25 0.54 -7.93
C ILE A 217 9.09 1.54 -7.86
N ASP A 218 8.04 1.34 -8.66
CA ASP A 218 6.87 2.22 -8.67
C ASP A 218 6.10 2.21 -7.34
N ALA A 219 6.03 1.06 -6.66
CA ALA A 219 5.44 0.94 -5.32
C ALA A 219 6.27 1.64 -4.24
N ILE A 220 7.61 1.52 -4.26
CA ILE A 220 8.51 2.26 -3.35
C ILE A 220 8.42 3.76 -3.63
N ARG A 221 8.33 4.15 -4.89
CA ARG A 221 8.13 5.54 -5.31
C ARG A 221 6.81 6.10 -4.79
N PHE A 222 5.74 5.31 -4.78
CA PHE A 222 4.47 5.72 -4.15
C PHE A 222 4.63 5.90 -2.63
N LEU A 223 5.31 4.96 -1.94
CA LEU A 223 5.60 5.08 -0.50
C LEU A 223 6.38 6.38 -0.19
N CYS A 224 7.27 6.79 -1.09
CA CYS A 224 8.08 7.99 -0.95
C CYS A 224 7.28 9.31 -1.03
N ILE A 225 6.00 9.28 -1.42
CA ILE A 225 5.10 10.44 -1.31
C ILE A 225 4.91 10.86 0.16
N PHE A 226 5.06 9.91 1.09
CA PHE A 226 4.90 10.10 2.53
C PHE A 226 6.27 10.36 3.18
N GLU A 227 6.53 11.61 3.56
CA GLU A 227 7.83 12.07 4.07
C GLU A 227 8.27 11.33 5.34
N GLU A 228 7.32 10.89 6.17
CA GLU A 228 7.56 10.12 7.40
C GLU A 228 8.30 8.79 7.14
N HIS A 229 8.22 8.25 5.92
CA HIS A 229 8.85 6.99 5.55
C HIS A 229 10.22 7.16 4.90
N HIS A 230 10.64 8.39 4.56
CA HIS A 230 11.93 8.65 3.89
C HIS A 230 13.11 8.06 4.67
N GLY A 231 13.10 8.19 6.00
CA GLY A 231 14.19 7.66 6.84
C GLY A 231 14.40 6.16 6.68
N VAL A 232 13.32 5.37 6.65
CA VAL A 232 13.39 3.91 6.47
C VAL A 232 13.82 3.55 5.05
N ILE A 233 13.25 4.22 4.03
CA ILE A 233 13.58 3.99 2.62
C ILE A 233 15.07 4.24 2.37
N PHE A 234 15.59 5.40 2.79
CA PHE A 234 16.98 5.77 2.54
C PHE A 234 17.98 4.97 3.39
N HIS A 235 17.58 4.46 4.55
CA HIS A 235 18.39 3.53 5.32
C HIS A 235 18.65 2.23 4.53
N ILE A 236 17.59 1.61 4.00
CA ILE A 236 17.70 0.36 3.22
C ILE A 236 18.41 0.61 1.89
N LEU A 237 18.14 1.73 1.21
CA LEU A 237 18.88 2.09 -0.02
C LEU A 237 20.37 2.22 0.25
N TRP A 238 20.77 2.77 1.40
CA TRP A 238 22.17 2.86 1.77
C TRP A 238 22.80 1.47 1.98
N GLU A 239 22.09 0.53 2.62
CA GLU A 239 22.53 -0.87 2.72
C GLU A 239 22.79 -1.49 1.34
N MET A 240 21.90 -1.24 0.38
CA MET A 240 22.06 -1.73 -0.99
C MET A 240 23.25 -1.08 -1.72
N VAL A 241 23.48 0.22 -1.50
CA VAL A 241 24.60 0.98 -2.10
C VAL A 241 25.96 0.44 -1.65
N VAL A 242 26.11 0.14 -0.36
CA VAL A 242 27.39 -0.34 0.21
C VAL A 242 27.55 -1.86 0.15
N SER A 243 26.56 -2.58 -0.39
CA SER A 243 26.60 -4.03 -0.59
C SER A 243 27.79 -4.43 -1.48
N SER A 244 28.23 -5.68 -1.41
CA SER A 244 29.17 -6.23 -2.41
C SER A 244 28.47 -6.76 -3.67
N ASP A 245 27.14 -6.91 -3.63
CA ASP A 245 26.34 -7.43 -4.73
C ASP A 245 26.04 -6.35 -5.78
N THR A 246 26.51 -6.57 -7.01
CA THR A 246 26.33 -5.64 -8.14
C THR A 246 24.86 -5.49 -8.56
N ASN A 247 24.03 -6.52 -8.37
CA ASN A 247 22.59 -6.44 -8.67
C ASN A 247 21.87 -5.53 -7.67
N LEU A 248 22.26 -5.60 -6.39
CA LEU A 248 21.71 -4.71 -5.35
C LEU A 248 22.13 -3.25 -5.60
N LYS A 249 23.39 -3.01 -5.98
CA LYS A 249 23.86 -1.66 -6.37
C LYS A 249 23.10 -1.11 -7.58
N THR A 250 22.90 -1.94 -8.61
CA THR A 250 22.15 -1.56 -9.82
C THR A 250 20.70 -1.21 -9.48
N SER A 251 20.06 -2.03 -8.65
CA SER A 251 18.69 -1.80 -8.17
C SER A 251 18.60 -0.53 -7.32
N ALA A 252 19.59 -0.27 -6.46
CA ALA A 252 19.68 0.95 -5.67
C ALA A 252 19.79 2.20 -6.57
N ALA A 253 20.62 2.15 -7.62
CA ALA A 253 20.74 3.23 -8.59
C ALA A 253 19.40 3.53 -9.30
N ALA A 254 18.69 2.47 -9.72
CA ALA A 254 17.38 2.60 -10.37
C ALA A 254 16.32 3.19 -9.43
N LEU A 255 16.26 2.73 -8.18
CA LEU A 255 15.38 3.28 -7.14
C LEU A 255 15.71 4.75 -6.87
N LEU A 256 16.96 5.08 -6.58
CA LEU A 256 17.39 6.46 -6.30
C LEU A 256 16.99 7.39 -7.45
N LYS A 257 17.19 6.98 -8.70
CA LYS A 257 16.76 7.74 -9.88
C LYS A 257 15.24 7.94 -9.93
N ALA A 258 14.46 6.92 -9.61
CA ALA A 258 13.00 6.99 -9.60
C ALA A 258 12.44 7.87 -8.47
N LEU A 259 13.15 7.96 -7.34
CA LEU A 259 12.72 8.73 -6.16
C LEU A 259 13.02 10.22 -6.24
N VAL A 260 14.02 10.66 -7.02
CA VAL A 260 14.43 12.08 -7.14
C VAL A 260 13.25 13.06 -7.30
N PRO A 261 12.24 12.79 -8.16
CA PRO A 261 11.12 13.73 -8.35
C PRO A 261 10.19 13.87 -7.12
N TYR A 262 10.26 12.95 -6.17
CA TYR A 262 9.32 12.83 -5.05
C TYR A 262 9.92 13.25 -3.71
N VAL A 263 11.17 13.72 -3.71
CA VAL A 263 11.87 14.15 -2.49
C VAL A 263 12.27 15.61 -2.56
N GLY A 264 12.20 16.29 -1.42
CA GLY A 264 12.66 17.68 -1.31
C GLY A 264 14.18 17.81 -1.49
N VAL A 265 14.63 19.01 -1.86
CA VAL A 265 16.06 19.32 -2.11
C VAL A 265 16.96 18.87 -0.96
N LYS A 266 16.52 19.03 0.29
CA LYS A 266 17.27 18.61 1.48
C LYS A 266 17.51 17.09 1.52
N VAL A 267 16.48 16.29 1.24
CA VAL A 267 16.60 14.83 1.21
C VAL A 267 17.45 14.40 0.02
N ALA A 268 17.27 15.04 -1.14
CA ALA A 268 18.09 14.80 -2.31
C ALA A 268 19.59 15.08 -2.05
N SER A 269 19.93 16.21 -1.43
CA SER A 269 21.33 16.57 -1.15
C SER A 269 21.97 15.71 -0.06
N THR A 270 21.17 15.25 0.92
CA THR A 270 21.69 14.56 2.11
C THR A 270 21.77 13.04 1.91
N HIS A 271 20.85 12.46 1.14
CA HIS A 271 20.75 11.01 0.97
C HIS A 271 20.99 10.57 -0.47
N VAL A 272 20.33 11.19 -1.44
CA VAL A 272 20.37 10.73 -2.85
C VAL A 272 21.72 11.01 -3.49
N LEU A 273 22.21 12.26 -3.41
CA LEU A 273 23.45 12.66 -4.06
C LEU A 273 24.67 11.88 -3.53
N PRO A 274 24.88 11.74 -2.20
CA PRO A 274 25.99 10.93 -1.69
C PRO A 274 25.91 9.47 -2.14
N ALA A 275 24.71 8.87 -2.14
CA ALA A 275 24.52 7.49 -2.58
C ALA A 275 24.90 7.29 -4.06
N LEU A 276 24.47 8.21 -4.94
CA LEU A 276 24.83 8.16 -6.36
C LEU A 276 26.32 8.38 -6.61
N ILE A 277 26.99 9.26 -5.84
CA ILE A 277 28.44 9.45 -5.93
C ILE A 277 29.18 8.17 -5.54
N THR A 278 28.77 7.51 -4.45
CA THR A 278 29.35 6.24 -4.01
C THR A 278 29.22 5.18 -5.11
N LEU A 279 28.03 5.02 -5.67
CA LEU A 279 27.78 4.08 -6.77
C LEU A 279 28.60 4.40 -8.03
N GLY A 280 28.77 5.68 -8.36
CA GLY A 280 29.56 6.11 -9.52
C GLY A 280 31.08 6.01 -9.34
N SER A 281 31.55 5.91 -8.09
CA SER A 281 32.98 5.76 -7.76
C SER A 281 33.43 4.30 -7.69
N ASP A 282 32.48 3.36 -7.77
CA ASP A 282 32.76 1.92 -7.76
C ASP A 282 33.44 1.50 -9.07
N GLN A 283 34.70 1.07 -8.96
CA GLN A 283 35.55 0.66 -10.10
C GLN A 283 35.05 -0.62 -10.81
N ASN A 284 34.03 -1.30 -10.27
CA ASN A 284 33.42 -2.50 -10.85
C ASN A 284 32.31 -2.18 -11.88
N SER A 285 32.17 -0.93 -12.31
CA SER A 285 31.14 -0.47 -13.26
C SER A 285 31.68 -0.09 -14.65
N ALA A 286 32.91 -0.53 -14.99
CA ALA A 286 33.49 -0.47 -16.33
C ALA A 286 33.44 -1.82 -17.05
#